data_AF-H7GHW8-F1
#
_entry.id   AF-H7GHW8-F1
#
_cell.length_a   1.000
_cell.length_b   1.000
_cell.length_c   1.000
_cell.angle_alpha   90.00
_cell.angle_beta   90.00
_cell.angle_gamma   90.00
#
_symmetry.space_group_name_H-M   'P 1'
#
loop_
_entity.id
_entity.type
_entity.pdbx_description
1 polymer ?
#
loop_
_entity_poly.entity_id
_entity_poly.type
_entity_poly.pdbx_seq_one_letter_code
_entity_poly.pdbx_strand_id
1 'polypeptide(L)'
;MLHRENRCRGFESRPLRQKARDLPGLPFCSLGGMELPLPPLLPCRILRRANRFVVEADVGPLHLANTGRLTELLLPGTRGHYHPRPTAKTRGRLYLVEREGVLVGVDATLAGPLLERLLRAGRYGPLEALRREVGLRGERLDFWARVGGREAFFEAKNANRLEGALALFPDAPTSRGARHLRLLAALAREGYGAFAVWLVQHPLAEAFALDPADRPLLEAAQAAREAGVVLEAYRVRPSLEALRLEAPLPWVWLTPPGGSGRPP
;
A
#
# COMPACT_ATOMS: atom_id res chain seq x y z
N MET A 1 30.37 8.39 -22.68
CA MET A 1 30.02 8.38 -21.24
C MET A 1 28.88 7.40 -21.05
N LEU A 2 29.14 6.33 -20.31
CA LEU A 2 28.38 5.06 -20.30
C LEU A 2 26.92 5.21 -19.84
N HIS A 3 25.97 4.93 -20.74
CA HIS A 3 24.63 4.47 -20.37
C HIS A 3 24.75 3.00 -19.93
N ARG A 4 24.65 2.75 -18.62
CA ARG A 4 24.52 1.39 -18.07
C ARG A 4 23.17 0.82 -18.47
N GLU A 5 23.21 -0.10 -19.42
CA GLU A 5 22.17 -1.11 -19.60
C GLU A 5 22.01 -1.92 -18.31
N ASN A 6 20.95 -1.66 -17.55
CA ASN A 6 20.48 -2.60 -16.52
C ASN A 6 19.84 -3.81 -17.24
N ARG A 7 20.70 -4.68 -17.76
CA ARG A 7 20.29 -5.99 -18.28
C ARG A 7 19.75 -6.82 -17.13
N CYS A 8 18.50 -7.26 -17.29
CA CYS A 8 17.89 -8.34 -16.52
C CYS A 8 18.73 -9.62 -16.68
N ARG A 9 19.75 -9.81 -15.85
CA ARG A 9 20.42 -11.10 -15.64
C ARG A 9 20.56 -11.30 -14.14
N GLY A 10 19.90 -12.33 -13.59
CA GLY A 10 20.02 -12.65 -12.16
C GLY A 10 18.82 -13.30 -11.47
N PHE A 11 17.98 -14.05 -12.19
CA PHE A 11 16.99 -14.96 -11.58
C PHE A 11 17.10 -16.33 -12.28
N GLU A 12 18.29 -16.95 -12.25
CA GLU A 12 18.62 -18.15 -13.04
C GLU A 12 18.24 -19.48 -12.38
N SER A 13 17.69 -19.48 -11.16
CA SER A 13 17.18 -20.70 -10.52
C SER A 13 15.66 -20.70 -10.51
N ARG A 14 15.04 -21.74 -11.12
CA ARG A 14 13.60 -21.99 -10.97
C ARG A 14 13.30 -22.18 -9.48
N PRO A 15 12.40 -21.38 -8.88
CA PRO A 15 12.06 -21.53 -7.47
C PRO A 15 11.45 -22.90 -7.20
N LEU A 16 11.72 -23.46 -6.01
CA LEU A 16 11.06 -24.68 -5.52
C LEU A 16 9.54 -24.47 -5.57
N ARG A 17 8.82 -25.34 -6.28
CA ARG A 17 7.36 -25.24 -6.46
C ARG A 17 6.66 -25.45 -5.11
N GLN A 18 6.30 -24.37 -4.43
CA GLN A 18 5.39 -24.37 -3.29
C GLN A 18 4.69 -23.01 -3.20
N LYS A 19 3.45 -23.00 -2.71
CA LYS A 19 2.59 -21.83 -2.79
C LYS A 19 3.05 -20.78 -1.76
N ALA A 20 2.86 -19.50 -2.06
CA ALA A 20 3.25 -18.39 -1.17
C ALA A 20 2.66 -18.50 0.26
N ARG A 21 1.49 -19.15 0.41
CA ARG A 21 0.84 -19.46 1.69
C ARG A 21 1.61 -20.47 2.57
N ASP A 22 2.62 -21.14 2.02
CA ASP A 22 3.41 -22.17 2.69
C ASP A 22 4.70 -21.59 3.32
N LEU A 23 4.90 -20.26 3.29
CA LEU A 23 6.04 -19.63 3.96
C LEU A 23 5.92 -19.77 5.49
N PRO A 24 7.01 -20.15 6.21
CA PRO A 24 7.00 -20.39 7.66
C PRO A 24 7.03 -19.08 8.47
N GLY A 25 6.15 -18.15 8.11
CA GLY A 25 6.07 -16.83 8.73
C GLY A 25 5.63 -16.88 10.19
N LEU A 26 6.09 -15.91 10.98
CA LEU A 26 5.63 -15.76 12.35
C LEU A 26 4.16 -15.28 12.39
N PRO A 27 3.36 -15.74 13.36
CA PRO A 27 2.05 -15.16 13.60
C PRO A 27 2.19 -13.70 14.04
N PHE A 28 1.22 -12.85 13.66
CA PHE A 28 1.32 -11.41 13.88
C PHE A 28 1.54 -11.03 15.35
N CYS A 29 0.90 -11.74 16.29
CA CYS A 29 1.02 -11.50 17.73
C CYS A 29 2.44 -11.73 18.29
N SER A 30 3.31 -12.40 17.55
CA SER A 30 4.70 -12.66 17.93
C SER A 30 5.69 -11.64 17.35
N LEU A 31 5.21 -10.67 16.57
CA LEU A 31 6.05 -9.63 15.98
C LEU A 31 6.27 -8.49 16.98
N GLY A 32 7.51 -8.28 17.42
CA GLY A 32 7.89 -7.11 18.23
C GLY A 32 8.05 -5.84 17.38
N GLY A 33 7.68 -4.68 17.93
CA GLY A 33 8.07 -3.36 17.40
C GLY A 33 7.57 -3.05 15.98
N MET A 34 6.26 -2.91 15.82
CA MET A 34 5.59 -2.69 14.52
C MET A 34 5.33 -1.21 14.21
N GLU A 35 6.24 -0.32 14.61
CA GLU A 35 6.08 1.13 14.47
C GLU A 35 7.04 1.72 13.46
N LEU A 36 6.54 2.55 12.54
CA LEU A 36 7.34 3.38 11.66
C LEU A 36 7.37 4.82 12.22
N PRO A 37 8.52 5.30 12.75
CA PRO A 37 8.62 6.65 13.26
C PRO A 37 8.32 7.69 12.17
N LEU A 38 7.57 8.72 12.55
CA LEU A 38 7.31 9.90 11.75
C LEU A 38 8.32 11.00 12.14
N PRO A 39 8.64 11.91 11.20
CA PRO A 39 9.39 13.10 11.56
C PRO A 39 8.53 14.01 12.45
N PRO A 40 9.12 14.98 13.17
CA PRO A 40 8.35 15.94 13.96
C PRO A 40 7.30 16.65 13.08
N LEU A 41 6.05 16.57 13.50
CA LEU A 41 4.91 17.15 12.78
C LEU A 41 4.44 18.44 13.46
N LEU A 42 4.13 19.43 12.64
CA LEU A 42 3.49 20.68 13.05
C LEU A 42 2.04 20.71 12.57
N PRO A 43 1.13 21.31 13.35
CA PRO A 43 -0.27 21.42 12.95
C PRO A 43 -0.45 22.44 11.81
N CYS A 44 -1.47 22.23 10.99
CA CYS A 44 -1.98 23.18 10.01
C CYS A 44 -3.49 23.03 9.82
N ARG A 45 -4.12 23.97 9.11
CA ARG A 45 -5.51 23.87 8.65
C ARG A 45 -5.56 23.81 7.13
N ILE A 46 -6.22 22.79 6.61
CA ILE A 46 -6.42 22.62 5.17
C ILE A 46 -7.37 23.71 4.67
N LEU A 47 -6.98 24.40 3.59
CA LEU A 47 -7.85 25.36 2.90
C LEU A 47 -8.54 24.68 1.73
N ARG A 48 -7.77 23.98 0.89
CA ARG A 48 -8.26 23.18 -0.24
C ARG A 48 -7.16 22.29 -0.79
N ARG A 49 -7.55 21.26 -1.53
CA ARG A 49 -6.62 20.53 -2.39
C ARG A 49 -6.48 21.25 -3.74
N ALA A 50 -5.33 21.88 -3.98
CA ALA A 50 -5.09 22.63 -5.21
C ALA A 50 -4.91 21.72 -6.43
N ASN A 51 -4.22 20.59 -6.27
CA ASN A 51 -4.09 19.55 -7.30
C ASN A 51 -3.69 18.20 -6.67
N ARG A 52 -3.38 17.19 -7.49
CA ARG A 52 -3.04 15.84 -7.03
C ARG A 52 -1.85 15.79 -6.05
N PHE A 53 -0.93 16.75 -6.09
CA PHE A 53 0.31 16.75 -5.29
C PHE A 53 0.45 17.96 -4.36
N VAL A 54 -0.51 18.87 -4.34
CA VAL A 54 -0.45 20.11 -3.55
C VAL A 54 -1.76 20.33 -2.81
N VAL A 55 -1.64 20.53 -1.51
CA VAL A 55 -2.72 20.98 -0.62
C VAL A 55 -2.36 22.36 -0.11
N GLU A 56 -3.26 23.32 -0.27
CA GLU A 56 -3.11 24.64 0.34
C GLU A 56 -3.57 24.57 1.79
N ALA A 57 -2.75 25.09 2.69
CA ALA A 57 -3.02 25.21 4.11
C ALA A 57 -2.74 26.64 4.58
N ASP A 58 -3.16 26.97 5.80
CA ASP A 58 -2.87 28.23 6.48
C ASP A 58 -1.36 28.54 6.60
N VAL A 59 -0.52 27.51 6.68
CA VAL A 59 0.94 27.60 6.66
C VAL A 59 1.54 27.76 5.24
N GLY A 60 0.70 27.78 4.20
CA GLY A 60 1.09 27.79 2.79
C GLY A 60 0.97 26.41 2.11
N PRO A 61 1.46 26.28 0.85
CA PRO A 61 1.28 25.04 0.08
C PRO A 61 2.10 23.89 0.65
N LEU A 62 1.48 22.73 0.81
CA LEU A 62 2.11 21.49 1.29
C LEU A 62 2.10 20.43 0.19
N HIS A 63 3.18 19.66 0.10
CA HIS A 63 3.25 18.51 -0.78
C HIS A 63 2.42 17.36 -0.22
N LEU A 64 1.58 16.77 -1.07
CA LEU A 64 0.83 15.56 -0.82
C LEU A 64 1.38 14.43 -1.67
N ALA A 65 2.01 13.45 -1.03
CA ALA A 65 2.56 12.28 -1.72
C ALA A 65 1.52 11.16 -1.85
N ASN A 66 0.37 11.48 -2.46
CA ASN A 66 -0.73 10.55 -2.66
C ASN A 66 -1.56 10.95 -3.87
N THR A 67 -1.75 10.01 -4.79
CA THR A 67 -2.50 10.22 -6.04
C THR A 67 -4.00 9.93 -5.92
N GLY A 68 -4.47 9.37 -4.80
CA GLY A 68 -5.90 9.21 -4.52
C GLY A 68 -6.61 10.56 -4.46
N ARG A 69 -7.94 10.57 -4.52
CA ARG A 69 -8.83 11.74 -4.44
C ARG A 69 -8.92 12.35 -3.04
N LEU A 70 -8.87 11.54 -1.99
CA LEU A 70 -8.90 11.95 -0.57
C LEU A 70 -9.98 12.99 -0.28
N THR A 71 -11.11 12.90 -0.99
CA THR A 71 -12.15 13.95 -1.04
C THR A 71 -12.84 14.15 0.30
N GLU A 72 -12.97 13.07 1.05
CA GLU A 72 -13.52 13.02 2.40
C GLU A 72 -12.47 13.44 3.45
N LEU A 73 -11.18 13.40 3.13
CA LEU A 73 -10.10 13.67 4.08
C LEU A 73 -9.55 15.11 3.96
N LEU A 74 -9.62 15.73 2.79
CA LEU A 74 -8.99 17.04 2.51
C LEU A 74 -10.01 18.18 2.33
N LEU A 75 -10.99 18.23 3.22
CA LEU A 75 -12.01 19.29 3.26
C LEU A 75 -11.43 20.60 3.83
N PRO A 76 -11.96 21.78 3.43
CA PRO A 76 -11.62 23.04 4.06
C PRO A 76 -11.87 23.01 5.57
N GLY A 77 -10.92 23.53 6.35
CA GLY A 77 -10.95 23.54 7.81
C GLY A 77 -10.41 22.27 8.47
N THR A 78 -10.21 21.17 7.72
CA THR A 78 -9.64 19.93 8.27
C THR A 78 -8.29 20.21 8.92
N ARG A 79 -8.07 19.66 10.11
CA ARG A 79 -6.78 19.75 10.80
C ARG A 79 -5.80 18.79 10.16
N GLY A 80 -4.64 19.31 9.75
CA GLY A 80 -3.55 18.54 9.17
C GLY A 80 -2.32 18.58 10.05
N HIS A 81 -1.41 17.62 9.83
CA HIS A 81 -0.10 17.57 10.47
C HIS A 81 0.96 17.34 9.41
N TYR A 82 1.91 18.27 9.32
CA TYR A 82 2.91 18.33 8.26
C TYR A 82 4.32 18.40 8.84
N HIS A 83 5.30 17.95 8.06
CA HIS A 83 6.71 18.14 8.38
C HIS A 83 7.28 19.29 7.52
N PRO A 84 7.91 20.32 8.13
CA PRO A 84 8.61 21.36 7.39
C PRO A 84 9.72 20.79 6.51
N ARG A 85 9.62 21.05 5.20
CA ARG A 85 10.63 20.66 4.21
C ARG A 85 10.48 21.60 3.01
N PRO A 86 10.86 22.88 3.18
CA PRO A 86 10.57 23.89 2.19
C PRO A 86 11.29 23.61 0.87
N THR A 87 10.58 23.84 -0.22
CA THR A 87 11.05 23.83 -1.61
C THR A 87 10.56 25.11 -2.28
N ALA A 88 10.95 25.35 -3.54
CA ALA A 88 10.41 26.47 -4.32
C ALA A 88 8.87 26.44 -4.47
N LYS A 89 8.22 25.27 -4.30
CA LYS A 89 6.77 25.09 -4.55
C LYS A 89 5.94 24.81 -3.30
N THR A 90 6.55 24.29 -2.24
CA THR A 90 5.85 23.80 -1.03
C THR A 90 6.64 24.11 0.22
N ARG A 91 5.95 24.37 1.34
CA ARG A 91 6.51 24.67 2.67
C ARG A 91 6.91 23.42 3.44
N GLY A 92 6.30 22.29 3.08
CA GLY A 92 6.58 21.01 3.70
C GLY A 92 5.73 19.91 3.09
N ARG A 93 5.66 18.79 3.80
CA ARG A 93 4.98 17.58 3.36
C ARG A 93 3.89 17.22 4.35
N LEU A 94 2.67 17.00 3.86
CA LEU A 94 1.53 16.61 4.67
C LEU A 94 1.57 15.11 4.95
N TYR A 95 1.50 14.72 6.22
CA TYR A 95 1.58 13.32 6.65
C TYR A 95 0.23 12.79 7.12
N LEU A 96 -0.44 13.55 8.00
CA LEU A 96 -1.68 13.14 8.65
C LEU A 96 -2.74 14.21 8.52
N VAL A 97 -3.99 13.79 8.62
CA VAL A 97 -5.15 14.67 8.84
C VAL A 97 -6.03 14.10 9.94
N GLU A 98 -6.83 14.95 10.58
CA GLU A 98 -7.83 14.53 11.54
C GLU A 98 -9.19 14.33 10.86
N ARG A 99 -9.81 13.18 11.11
CA ARG A 99 -11.15 12.83 10.65
C ARG A 99 -11.85 12.06 11.75
N GLU A 100 -13.08 12.45 12.10
CA GLU A 100 -13.90 11.73 13.10
C GLU A 100 -13.16 11.48 14.43
N GLY A 101 -12.36 12.45 14.87
CA GLY A 101 -11.60 12.38 16.12
C GLY A 101 -10.34 11.52 16.08
N VAL A 102 -9.97 10.95 14.93
CA VAL A 102 -8.76 10.14 14.76
C VAL A 102 -7.79 10.74 13.75
N LEU A 103 -6.52 10.33 13.82
CA LEU A 103 -5.51 10.64 12.81
C LEU A 103 -5.56 9.62 11.67
N VAL A 104 -5.55 10.12 10.43
CA VAL A 104 -5.54 9.35 9.20
C VAL A 104 -4.27 9.67 8.42
N GLY A 105 -3.54 8.64 7.99
CA GLY A 105 -2.33 8.82 7.19
C GLY A 105 -2.67 9.09 5.74
N VAL A 106 -2.18 10.21 5.22
CA VAL A 106 -2.42 10.65 3.83
C VAL A 106 -1.21 10.47 2.93
N ASP A 107 -0.04 10.14 3.48
CA ASP A 107 1.17 9.88 2.69
C ASP A 107 1.25 8.42 2.23
N ALA A 108 0.99 8.20 0.93
CA ALA A 108 0.96 6.85 0.38
C ALA A 108 2.35 6.19 0.31
N THR A 109 3.44 6.97 0.34
CA THR A 109 4.80 6.43 0.22
C THR A 109 5.24 5.67 1.47
N LEU A 110 4.53 5.84 2.59
CA LEU A 110 4.82 5.16 3.85
C LEU A 110 4.40 3.68 3.85
N ALA A 111 3.58 3.26 2.88
CA ALA A 111 3.19 1.86 2.72
C ALA A 111 4.39 0.92 2.46
N GLY A 112 5.36 1.35 1.63
CA GLY A 112 6.56 0.58 1.35
C GLY A 112 7.43 0.33 2.59
N PRO A 113 7.83 1.37 3.34
CA PRO A 113 8.53 1.22 4.62
C PRO A 113 7.79 0.37 5.67
N LEU A 114 6.46 0.44 5.73
CA LEU A 114 5.66 -0.42 6.60
C LEU A 114 5.73 -1.89 6.19
N LEU A 115 5.65 -2.18 4.89
CA LEU A 115 5.81 -3.54 4.37
C LEU A 115 7.23 -4.08 4.61
N GLU A 116 8.24 -3.25 4.46
CA GLU A 116 9.62 -3.63 4.79
C GLU A 116 9.77 -4.00 6.26
N ARG A 117 9.08 -3.32 7.18
CA ARG A 117 9.08 -3.69 8.61
C ARG A 117 8.48 -5.07 8.82
N LEU A 118 7.37 -5.41 8.16
CA LEU A 118 6.80 -6.77 8.19
C LEU A 118 7.81 -7.83 7.70
N LEU A 119 8.52 -7.54 6.60
CA LEU A 119 9.57 -8.42 6.07
C LEU A 119 10.70 -8.64 7.08
N ARG A 120 11.22 -7.55 7.65
CA ARG A 120 12.34 -7.61 8.62
C ARG A 120 11.94 -8.25 9.95
N ALA A 121 10.68 -8.12 10.35
CA ALA A 121 10.15 -8.74 11.56
C ALA A 121 9.91 -10.26 11.39
N GLY A 122 10.12 -10.82 10.19
CA GLY A 122 9.96 -12.26 9.95
C GLY A 122 8.51 -12.67 9.71
N ARG A 123 7.59 -11.74 9.39
CA ARG A 123 6.18 -12.05 9.09
C ARG A 123 6.04 -13.11 8.00
N TYR A 124 6.94 -13.09 7.02
CA TYR A 124 6.95 -14.00 5.86
C TYR A 124 8.06 -15.07 5.95
N GLY A 125 8.67 -15.23 7.12
CA GLY A 125 9.83 -16.10 7.35
C GLY A 125 11.14 -15.29 7.48
N PRO A 126 12.26 -15.95 7.83
CA PRO A 126 13.54 -15.29 8.03
C PRO A 126 14.01 -14.58 6.76
N LEU A 127 14.29 -13.28 6.86
CA LEU A 127 14.74 -12.47 5.72
C LEU A 127 16.25 -12.65 5.49
N GLU A 128 16.61 -13.17 4.32
CA GLU A 128 18.00 -13.44 3.94
C GLU A 128 18.56 -12.40 2.96
N ALA A 129 17.71 -11.88 2.06
CA ALA A 129 18.07 -10.83 1.11
C ALA A 129 16.86 -9.96 0.78
N LEU A 130 17.09 -8.68 0.50
CA LEU A 130 16.06 -7.73 0.14
C LEU A 130 16.57 -6.78 -0.96
N ARG A 131 15.79 -6.62 -2.03
CA ARG A 131 16.00 -5.63 -3.09
C ARG A 131 14.74 -4.79 -3.23
N ARG A 132 14.92 -3.48 -3.40
CA ARG A 132 13.82 -2.51 -3.57
C ARG A 132 13.65 -2.13 -5.03
N GLU A 133 12.47 -1.62 -5.39
CA GLU A 133 12.18 -1.00 -6.70
C GLU A 133 12.57 -1.91 -7.87
N VAL A 134 12.08 -3.16 -7.84
CA VAL A 134 12.50 -4.24 -8.74
C VAL A 134 11.76 -4.12 -10.07
N GLY A 135 12.48 -3.70 -11.11
CA GLY A 135 11.98 -3.64 -12.47
C GLY A 135 11.89 -5.03 -13.12
N LEU A 136 10.71 -5.40 -13.61
CA LEU A 136 10.49 -6.66 -14.31
C LEU A 136 9.28 -6.55 -15.26
N ARG A 137 9.43 -7.04 -16.50
CA ARG A 137 8.37 -7.07 -17.53
C ARG A 137 7.67 -5.72 -17.76
N GLY A 138 8.44 -4.63 -17.72
CA GLY A 138 7.92 -3.27 -17.94
C GLY A 138 7.22 -2.64 -16.74
N GLU A 139 7.07 -3.35 -15.63
CA GLU A 139 6.58 -2.80 -14.36
C GLU A 139 7.70 -2.72 -13.32
N ARG A 140 7.39 -2.14 -12.17
CA ARG A 140 8.30 -2.05 -11.03
C ARG A 140 7.56 -2.38 -9.75
N LEU A 141 7.94 -3.49 -9.12
CA LEU A 141 7.42 -3.93 -7.82
C LEU A 141 8.26 -3.33 -6.69
N ASP A 142 7.63 -3.12 -5.53
CA ASP A 142 8.31 -2.50 -4.40
C ASP A 142 9.49 -3.33 -3.88
N PHE A 143 9.33 -4.66 -3.78
CA PHE A 143 10.39 -5.53 -3.28
C PHE A 143 10.49 -6.88 -3.98
N TRP A 144 11.73 -7.36 -4.08
CA TRP A 144 12.06 -8.79 -4.12
C TRP A 144 12.77 -9.14 -2.82
N ALA A 145 12.52 -10.32 -2.28
CA ALA A 145 13.21 -10.82 -1.11
C ALA A 145 13.50 -12.32 -1.22
N ARG A 146 14.57 -12.75 -0.55
CA ARG A 146 14.78 -14.16 -0.22
C ARG A 146 14.36 -14.38 1.23
N VAL A 147 13.32 -15.17 1.45
CA VAL A 147 12.72 -15.44 2.76
C VAL A 147 12.62 -16.95 2.99
N GLY A 148 13.23 -17.46 4.06
CA GLY A 148 13.23 -18.90 4.38
C GLY A 148 13.65 -19.80 3.21
N GLY A 149 14.71 -19.43 2.50
CA GLY A 149 15.27 -20.13 1.34
C GLY A 149 14.53 -19.91 0.02
N ARG A 150 13.51 -19.04 -0.02
CA ARG A 150 12.63 -18.87 -1.19
C ARG A 150 12.62 -17.45 -1.70
N GLU A 151 12.56 -17.31 -3.02
CA GLU A 151 12.40 -16.01 -3.66
C GLU A 151 10.93 -15.59 -3.70
N ALA A 152 10.68 -14.34 -3.30
CA ALA A 152 9.34 -13.77 -3.25
C ALA A 152 9.33 -12.30 -3.69
N PHE A 153 8.23 -11.89 -4.28
CA PHE A 153 7.97 -10.52 -4.73
C PHE A 153 6.84 -9.91 -3.91
N PHE A 154 7.00 -8.66 -3.52
CA PHE A 154 6.06 -7.94 -2.67
C PHE A 154 5.72 -6.59 -3.25
N GLU A 155 4.45 -6.22 -3.14
CA GLU A 155 3.91 -4.93 -3.52
C GLU A 155 3.12 -4.33 -2.36
N ALA A 156 3.49 -3.13 -1.93
CA ALA A 156 2.74 -2.35 -0.97
C ALA A 156 1.66 -1.52 -1.68
N LYS A 157 0.49 -1.42 -1.04
CA LYS A 157 -0.58 -0.53 -1.44
C LYS A 157 -0.97 0.31 -0.24
N ASN A 158 -1.25 1.59 -0.47
CA ASN A 158 -1.84 2.43 0.56
C ASN A 158 -3.35 2.52 0.36
N ALA A 159 -4.11 2.36 1.44
CA ALA A 159 -5.52 2.71 1.49
C ALA A 159 -5.79 3.60 2.70
N ASN A 160 -6.73 4.52 2.56
CA ASN A 160 -7.16 5.41 3.62
C ASN A 160 -8.63 5.86 3.47
N ARG A 161 -9.29 5.55 2.35
CA ARG A 161 -10.73 5.73 2.19
C ARG A 161 -11.49 4.73 3.04
N LEU A 162 -12.52 5.22 3.71
CA LEU A 162 -13.40 4.44 4.57
C LEU A 162 -14.87 4.68 4.16
N GLU A 163 -15.65 3.61 4.13
CA GLU A 163 -17.12 3.65 4.08
C GLU A 163 -17.68 2.89 5.27
N GLY A 164 -18.27 3.61 6.23
CA GLY A 164 -18.57 3.04 7.55
C GLY A 164 -17.27 2.61 8.23
N ALA A 165 -17.12 1.32 8.54
CA ALA A 165 -15.86 0.74 9.04
C ALA A 165 -15.10 -0.08 7.98
N LEU A 166 -15.56 -0.09 6.73
CA LEU A 166 -14.93 -0.83 5.63
C LEU A 166 -13.91 0.05 4.92
N ALA A 167 -12.63 -0.34 4.95
CA ALA A 167 -11.62 0.31 4.14
C ALA A 167 -11.72 -0.14 2.69
N LEU A 168 -11.74 0.82 1.77
CA LEU A 168 -11.85 0.56 0.33
C LEU A 168 -10.59 0.98 -0.42
N PHE A 169 -10.21 0.15 -1.39
CA PHE A 169 -9.17 0.49 -2.37
C PHE A 169 -9.60 0.12 -3.80
N PRO A 170 -9.36 0.97 -4.79
CA PRO A 170 -8.67 2.23 -4.69
C PRO A 170 -9.66 3.37 -4.40
N ASP A 171 -9.11 4.52 -4.00
CA ASP A 171 -9.86 5.77 -3.89
C ASP A 171 -10.06 6.45 -5.28
N ALA A 172 -9.36 5.99 -6.31
CA ALA A 172 -9.58 6.35 -7.71
C ALA A 172 -9.15 5.21 -8.63
N PRO A 173 -9.77 5.04 -9.82
CA PRO A 173 -9.41 3.96 -10.74
C PRO A 173 -7.91 3.87 -11.01
N THR A 174 -7.33 2.67 -10.93
CA THR A 174 -5.88 2.45 -10.98
C THR A 174 -5.47 1.34 -11.93
N SER A 175 -5.17 1.72 -13.18
CA SER A 175 -4.60 0.79 -14.17
C SER A 175 -3.27 0.19 -13.71
N ARG A 176 -2.46 0.96 -12.97
CA ARG A 176 -1.19 0.50 -12.41
C ARG A 176 -1.39 -0.60 -11.38
N GLY A 177 -2.36 -0.46 -10.47
CA GLY A 177 -2.66 -1.50 -9.49
C GLY A 177 -3.03 -2.83 -10.15
N ALA A 178 -3.89 -2.79 -11.18
CA ALA A 178 -4.28 -3.97 -11.93
C ALA A 178 -3.11 -4.63 -12.66
N ARG A 179 -2.21 -3.85 -13.30
CA ARG A 179 -1.01 -4.40 -13.95
C ARG A 179 -0.06 -5.06 -12.97
N HIS A 180 0.16 -4.46 -11.81
CA HIS A 180 1.01 -5.06 -10.77
C HIS A 180 0.44 -6.40 -10.25
N LEU A 181 -0.89 -6.49 -10.05
CA LEU A 181 -1.54 -7.74 -9.66
C LEU A 181 -1.41 -8.83 -10.74
N ARG A 182 -1.57 -8.48 -12.02
CA ARG A 182 -1.34 -9.42 -13.13
C ARG A 182 0.12 -9.89 -13.19
N LEU A 183 1.08 -9.00 -12.94
CA LEU A 183 2.49 -9.37 -12.86
C LEU A 183 2.73 -10.35 -11.69
N LEU A 184 2.22 -10.05 -10.50
CA LEU A 184 2.32 -10.95 -9.35
C LEU A 184 1.68 -12.32 -9.64
N ALA A 185 0.54 -12.34 -10.33
CA ALA A 185 -0.11 -13.58 -10.76
C ALA A 185 0.78 -14.41 -11.70
N ALA A 186 1.49 -13.76 -12.63
CA ALA A 186 2.43 -14.46 -13.51
C ALA A 186 3.62 -15.04 -12.71
N LEU A 187 4.19 -14.25 -11.79
CA LEU A 187 5.28 -14.70 -10.93
C LEU A 187 4.87 -15.87 -10.02
N ALA A 188 3.66 -15.84 -9.47
CA ALA A 188 3.11 -16.94 -8.67
C ALA A 188 3.00 -18.24 -9.49
N ARG A 189 2.53 -18.17 -10.74
CA ARG A 189 2.45 -19.33 -11.65
C ARG A 189 3.82 -19.90 -12.01
N GLU A 190 4.86 -19.07 -11.97
CA GLU A 190 6.25 -19.48 -12.18
C GLU A 190 6.88 -20.11 -10.93
N GLY A 191 6.19 -20.08 -9.79
CA GLY A 191 6.61 -20.69 -8.53
C GLY A 191 7.26 -19.74 -7.55
N TYR A 192 7.30 -18.43 -7.83
CA TYR A 192 7.77 -17.44 -6.87
C TYR A 192 6.73 -17.18 -5.78
N GLY A 193 7.19 -16.82 -4.58
CA GLY A 193 6.30 -16.16 -3.61
C GLY A 193 5.82 -14.84 -4.19
N ALA A 194 4.54 -14.50 -4.01
CA ALA A 194 3.96 -13.27 -4.53
C ALA A 194 2.96 -12.71 -3.54
N PHE A 195 3.13 -11.44 -3.18
CA PHE A 195 2.37 -10.78 -2.12
C PHE A 195 1.93 -9.40 -2.56
N ALA A 196 0.64 -9.09 -2.38
CA ALA A 196 0.14 -7.72 -2.43
C ALA A 196 -0.43 -7.37 -1.05
N VAL A 197 0.11 -6.31 -0.46
CA VAL A 197 -0.14 -5.97 0.94
C VAL A 197 -0.68 -4.56 1.02
N TRP A 198 -1.89 -4.41 1.53
CA TRP A 198 -2.53 -3.12 1.75
C TRP A 198 -2.27 -2.61 3.17
N LEU A 199 -1.69 -1.43 3.26
CA LEU A 199 -1.41 -0.70 4.50
C LEU A 199 -2.50 0.35 4.65
N VAL A 200 -3.52 -0.01 5.44
CA VAL A 200 -4.72 0.80 5.66
C VAL A 200 -4.41 1.83 6.74
N GLN A 201 -4.03 3.04 6.31
CA GLN A 201 -3.68 4.16 7.19
C GLN A 201 -4.92 4.88 7.73
N HIS A 202 -5.91 4.11 8.19
CA HIS A 202 -7.14 4.60 8.82
C HIS A 202 -7.47 3.72 10.04
N PRO A 203 -7.37 4.24 11.28
CA PRO A 203 -7.44 3.42 12.49
C PRO A 203 -8.85 2.87 12.79
N LEU A 204 -9.90 3.46 12.20
CA LEU A 204 -11.29 2.99 12.32
C LEU A 204 -11.65 1.87 11.34
N ALA A 205 -10.75 1.43 10.47
CA ALA A 205 -11.03 0.34 9.54
C ALA A 205 -11.16 -0.99 10.31
N GLU A 206 -12.27 -1.70 10.16
CA GLU A 206 -12.51 -3.02 10.77
C GLU A 206 -12.39 -4.16 9.77
N ALA A 207 -12.55 -3.87 8.48
CA ALA A 207 -12.36 -4.80 7.38
C ALA A 207 -11.78 -4.06 6.17
N PHE A 208 -11.36 -4.82 5.16
CA PHE A 208 -10.83 -4.29 3.91
C PHE A 208 -11.50 -4.95 2.70
N ALA A 209 -11.80 -4.15 1.69
CA ALA A 209 -12.24 -4.64 0.39
C ALA A 209 -11.64 -3.82 -0.77
N LEU A 210 -11.64 -4.43 -1.95
CA LEU A 210 -11.46 -3.67 -3.19
C LEU A 210 -12.77 -3.03 -3.61
N ASP A 211 -12.72 -1.77 -4.04
CA ASP A 211 -13.88 -1.04 -4.52
C ASP A 211 -14.39 -1.69 -5.83
N PRO A 212 -15.65 -2.18 -5.86
CA PRO A 212 -16.23 -2.81 -7.04
C PRO A 212 -16.35 -1.88 -8.26
N ALA A 213 -16.25 -0.57 -8.07
CA ALA A 213 -16.25 0.40 -9.17
C ALA A 213 -15.01 0.26 -10.08
N ASP A 214 -13.86 -0.22 -9.56
CA ASP A 214 -12.67 -0.51 -10.36
C ASP A 214 -12.65 -1.99 -10.79
N ARG A 215 -13.52 -2.34 -11.74
CA ARG A 215 -13.64 -3.71 -12.27
C ARG A 215 -12.30 -4.30 -12.74
N PRO A 216 -11.45 -3.59 -13.52
CA PRO A 216 -10.15 -4.13 -13.93
C PRO A 216 -9.23 -4.51 -12.76
N LEU A 217 -9.28 -3.77 -11.66
CA LEU A 217 -8.52 -4.11 -10.45
C LEU A 217 -9.11 -5.35 -9.77
N LEU A 218 -10.44 -5.42 -9.62
CA LEU A 218 -11.13 -6.53 -8.97
C LEU A 218 -10.86 -7.86 -9.70
N GLU A 219 -11.01 -7.88 -11.03
CA GLU A 219 -10.71 -9.03 -11.87
C GLU A 219 -9.24 -9.46 -11.75
N ALA A 220 -8.31 -8.49 -11.77
CA ALA A 220 -6.89 -8.78 -11.60
C ALA A 220 -6.57 -9.35 -10.21
N ALA A 221 -7.26 -8.89 -9.16
CA ALA A 221 -7.09 -9.40 -7.80
C ALA A 221 -7.63 -10.83 -7.64
N GLN A 222 -8.78 -11.13 -8.24
CA GLN A 222 -9.35 -12.48 -8.26
C GLN A 222 -8.40 -13.45 -8.97
N ALA A 223 -7.97 -13.11 -10.19
CA ALA A 223 -7.03 -13.93 -10.96
C ALA A 223 -5.67 -14.08 -10.25
N ALA A 224 -5.21 -13.05 -9.54
CA ALA A 224 -3.99 -13.11 -8.73
C ALA A 224 -4.14 -14.08 -7.56
N ARG A 225 -5.24 -14.00 -6.81
CA ARG A 225 -5.54 -14.94 -5.71
C ARG A 225 -5.60 -16.38 -6.20
N GLU A 226 -6.28 -16.64 -7.32
CA GLU A 226 -6.36 -17.96 -7.94
C GLU A 226 -4.98 -18.49 -8.37
N ALA A 227 -4.12 -17.61 -8.88
CA ALA A 227 -2.74 -17.94 -9.24
C ALA A 227 -1.83 -18.22 -8.03
N GLY A 228 -2.28 -17.96 -6.80
CA GLY A 228 -1.53 -18.19 -5.58
C GLY A 228 -0.84 -16.95 -5.00
N VAL A 229 -1.18 -15.75 -5.46
CA VAL A 229 -0.76 -14.50 -4.83
C VAL A 229 -1.47 -14.37 -3.48
N VAL A 230 -0.71 -14.05 -2.43
CA VAL A 230 -1.25 -13.74 -1.11
C VAL A 230 -1.67 -12.28 -1.07
N LEU A 231 -2.95 -12.05 -0.79
CA LEU A 231 -3.53 -10.73 -0.61
C LEU A 231 -3.80 -10.51 0.87
N GLU A 232 -3.18 -9.49 1.45
CA GLU A 232 -3.34 -9.14 2.87
C GLU A 232 -3.61 -7.66 3.03
N ALA A 233 -4.36 -7.29 4.07
CA ALA A 233 -4.53 -5.91 4.50
C ALA A 233 -4.18 -5.81 5.98
N TYR A 234 -3.49 -4.74 6.37
CA TYR A 234 -3.14 -4.46 7.75
C TYR A 234 -3.68 -3.10 8.12
N ARG A 235 -4.30 -3.02 9.31
CA ARG A 235 -4.66 -1.74 9.90
C ARG A 235 -3.39 -1.04 10.35
N VAL A 236 -3.31 0.25 10.12
CA VAL A 236 -2.23 1.10 10.58
C VAL A 236 -2.86 2.23 11.39
N ARG A 237 -2.44 2.37 12.65
CA ARG A 237 -2.86 3.43 13.56
C ARG A 237 -1.80 4.53 13.59
N PRO A 238 -2.10 5.72 13.03
CA PRO A 238 -1.22 6.87 13.14
C PRO A 238 -1.27 7.49 14.53
N SER A 239 -0.11 7.93 15.03
CA SER A 239 0.05 8.95 16.06
C SER A 239 0.90 10.10 15.48
N LEU A 240 1.18 11.15 16.26
CA LEU A 240 2.06 12.23 15.80
C LEU A 240 3.53 11.78 15.71
N GLU A 241 3.90 10.72 16.43
CA GLU A 241 5.26 10.20 16.56
C GLU A 241 5.53 9.03 15.62
N ALA A 242 4.53 8.22 15.27
CA ALA A 242 4.72 7.01 14.49
C ALA A 242 3.45 6.51 13.78
N LEU A 243 3.64 5.63 12.81
CA LEU A 243 2.61 4.75 12.29
C LEU A 243 2.76 3.37 12.90
N ARG A 244 1.80 2.94 13.73
CA ARG A 244 1.78 1.60 14.32
C ARG A 244 1.00 0.65 13.43
N LEU A 245 1.64 -0.42 12.97
CA LEU A 245 1.00 -1.48 12.23
C LEU A 245 0.34 -2.46 13.21
N GLU A 246 -0.92 -2.77 12.96
CA GLU A 246 -1.78 -3.61 13.79
C GLU A 246 -2.17 -4.89 13.07
N ALA A 247 -3.00 -5.71 13.71
CA ALA A 247 -3.39 -7.02 13.19
C ALA A 247 -3.96 -6.93 11.77
N PRO A 248 -3.84 -8.02 10.98
CA PRO A 248 -4.47 -8.12 9.67
C PRO A 248 -5.96 -7.79 9.75
N LEU A 249 -6.44 -7.06 8.75
CA LEU A 249 -7.86 -6.81 8.55
C LEU A 249 -8.50 -8.00 7.82
N PRO A 250 -9.72 -8.42 8.22
CA PRO A 250 -10.54 -9.32 7.42
C PRO A 250 -10.71 -8.79 6.00
N TRP A 251 -10.46 -9.66 5.01
CA TRP A 251 -10.70 -9.35 3.61
C TRP A 251 -12.13 -9.68 3.21
N VAL A 252 -12.83 -8.73 2.62
CA VAL A 252 -14.19 -8.87 2.08
C VAL A 252 -14.16 -8.75 0.56
N TRP A 253 -14.82 -9.68 -0.13
CA TRP A 253 -15.03 -9.60 -1.58
C TRP A 253 -16.40 -8.99 -1.85
N LEU A 254 -16.40 -7.80 -2.43
CA LEU A 254 -17.62 -7.13 -2.85
C LEU A 254 -17.99 -7.57 -4.27
N THR A 255 -19.29 -7.71 -4.51
CA THR A 255 -19.83 -7.94 -5.85
C THR A 255 -20.03 -6.60 -6.55
N PRO A 256 -19.65 -6.45 -7.83
CA PRO A 256 -20.05 -5.29 -8.61
C PRO A 256 -21.56 -5.12 -8.58
N PRO A 257 -22.09 -3.90 -8.39
CA PRO A 257 -23.54 -3.68 -8.49
C PRO A 257 -24.00 -4.24 -9.83
N GLY A 258 -24.99 -5.14 -9.78
CA GLY A 258 -25.50 -5.86 -10.94
C GLY A 258 -25.89 -4.87 -12.02
N GLY A 259 -25.28 -5.00 -13.21
CA GLY A 259 -25.88 -4.42 -14.39
C GLY A 259 -27.25 -5.05 -14.54
N SER A 260 -28.30 -4.24 -14.61
CA SER A 260 -29.64 -4.65 -15.00
C SER A 260 -29.56 -5.70 -16.09
N GLY A 261 -30.20 -6.85 -15.84
CA GLY A 261 -30.22 -7.97 -16.77
C GLY A 261 -30.59 -7.51 -18.17
N ARG A 262 -29.85 -7.99 -19.16
CA ARG A 262 -30.40 -8.15 -20.49
C ARG A 262 -31.13 -9.50 -20.45
N PRO A 263 -32.47 -9.56 -20.57
CA PRO A 263 -33.13 -10.84 -20.80
C PRO A 263 -32.72 -11.39 -22.18
N PRO A 264 -32.89 -12.71 -22.40
CA PRO A 264 -32.49 -13.39 -23.63
C PRO A 264 -33.12 -12.79 -24.89
#